data_AF-A0A419JWE1-F1
#
_entry.id   AF-A0A419JWE1-F1
#
_cell.length_a   1.000
_cell.length_b   1.000
_cell.length_c   1.000
_cell.angle_alpha   90.00
_cell.angle_beta   90.00
_cell.angle_gamma   90.00
#
_symmetry.space_group_name_H-M   'P 1'
#
loop_
_entity.id
_entity.type
_entity.pdbx_description
1 polymer ?
#
loop_
_entity_poly.entity_id
_entity_poly.type
_entity_poly.pdbx_seq_one_letter_code
_entity_poly.pdbx_strand_id
1 'polypeptide(L)'
;MRAFWHIPVLVEVCKDLEEVSPDAWVFNYTNPVTANTMAMNRNSRIKSVGLCTCSSIPRNGKYLGRLMGVEPEDLLLPAPAAGLNHCAAILDLRFKDGEDAFPTLRERIENPVQRWGLENYGVLPYCWSHWTEFFPSLCQLEEEYKGRLQGLKMKYGLKVHNMERGRARVEKWESLVETMSRGEKNEVSLKAVPASEGVEVVEIVEGILDNRKAIHVVNVLNRGAIETSS
;
A
#
# COMPACT_ATOMS: atom_id res chain seq x y z
N MET A 1 12.89 -10.61 8.19
CA MET A 1 14.32 -10.46 7.86
C MET A 1 14.62 -9.80 6.49
N ARG A 2 13.68 -9.12 5.80
CA ARG A 2 13.99 -8.36 4.55
C ARG A 2 14.59 -6.97 4.79
N ALA A 3 14.17 -6.30 5.86
CA ALA A 3 14.64 -4.95 6.21
C ALA A 3 16.17 -4.84 6.33
N PHE A 4 16.82 -5.84 6.95
CA PHE A 4 18.27 -5.82 7.15
C PHE A 4 19.10 -5.81 5.86
N TRP A 5 18.54 -6.33 4.76
CA TRP A 5 19.19 -6.30 3.45
C TRP A 5 18.96 -4.98 2.74
N HIS A 6 17.76 -4.41 2.86
CA HIS A 6 17.37 -3.23 2.09
C HIS A 6 17.80 -1.92 2.76
N ILE A 7 17.77 -1.86 4.10
CA ILE A 7 18.05 -0.62 4.85
C ILE A 7 19.45 -0.06 4.54
N PRO A 8 20.56 -0.84 4.62
CA PRO A 8 21.89 -0.31 4.36
C PRO A 8 21.99 0.33 2.96
N VAL A 9 21.50 -0.39 1.94
CA VAL A 9 21.53 0.07 0.54
C VAL A 9 20.70 1.34 0.34
N LEU A 10 19.47 1.37 0.87
CA LEU A 10 18.59 2.55 0.69
C LEU A 10 19.12 3.78 1.44
N VAL A 11 19.76 3.59 2.59
CA VAL A 11 20.41 4.69 3.32
C VAL A 11 21.65 5.18 2.58
N GLU A 12 22.45 4.30 1.99
CA GLU A 12 23.59 4.68 1.14
C GLU A 12 23.14 5.51 -0.07
N VAL A 13 22.09 5.09 -0.78
CA VAL A 13 21.51 5.90 -1.87
C VAL A 13 21.10 7.29 -1.40
N CYS A 14 20.55 7.42 -0.20
CA CYS A 14 20.21 8.74 0.35
C CYS A 14 21.48 9.57 0.63
N LYS A 15 22.54 8.97 1.17
CA LYS A 15 23.82 9.66 1.42
C LYS A 15 24.47 10.14 0.11
N ASP A 16 24.47 9.31 -0.92
CA ASP A 16 24.97 9.70 -2.24
C ASP A 16 24.19 10.91 -2.78
N LEU A 17 22.87 10.90 -2.63
CA LEU A 17 22.02 12.03 -3.01
C LEU A 17 22.30 13.31 -2.20
N GLU A 18 22.75 13.21 -0.94
CA GLU A 18 23.12 14.41 -0.17
C GLU A 18 24.30 15.16 -0.76
N GLU A 19 25.16 14.47 -1.52
CA GLU A 19 26.32 15.04 -2.19
C GLU A 19 25.95 15.55 -3.60
N VAL A 20 25.17 14.78 -4.36
CA VAL A 20 24.91 15.09 -5.79
C VAL A 20 23.61 15.86 -6.04
N SER A 21 22.61 15.73 -5.17
CA SER A 21 21.30 16.38 -5.34
C SER A 21 20.58 16.53 -3.98
N PRO A 22 21.08 17.42 -3.09
CA PRO A 22 20.60 17.51 -1.71
C PRO A 22 19.12 17.89 -1.57
N ASP A 23 18.53 18.49 -2.60
CA ASP A 23 17.12 18.91 -2.62
C ASP A 23 16.16 17.86 -3.19
N ALA A 24 16.68 16.72 -3.66
CA ALA A 24 15.91 15.67 -4.29
C ALA A 24 14.83 15.10 -3.36
N TRP A 25 13.74 14.66 -3.99
CA TRP A 25 12.72 13.82 -3.38
C TRP A 25 12.97 12.36 -3.73
N VAL A 26 12.87 11.49 -2.74
CA VAL A 26 12.95 10.04 -2.92
C VAL A 26 11.61 9.41 -2.58
N PHE A 27 11.04 8.70 -3.55
CA PHE A 27 9.80 7.95 -3.39
C PHE A 27 10.11 6.44 -3.31
N ASN A 28 10.03 5.87 -2.11
CA ASN A 28 10.38 4.48 -1.87
C ASN A 28 9.15 3.55 -1.95
N TYR A 29 9.14 2.66 -2.95
CA TYR A 29 8.19 1.53 -3.04
C TYR A 29 8.76 0.21 -2.48
N THR A 30 10.03 0.19 -2.06
CA THR A 30 10.69 -1.03 -1.60
C THR A 30 10.17 -1.44 -0.23
N ASN A 31 9.61 -2.65 -0.16
CA ASN A 31 9.18 -3.26 1.10
C ASN A 31 10.37 -3.77 1.94
N PRO A 32 10.27 -3.78 3.28
CA PRO A 32 9.16 -3.28 4.08
C PRO A 32 9.19 -1.75 4.22
N VAL A 33 8.19 -1.07 3.64
CA VAL A 33 8.18 0.39 3.46
C VAL A 33 8.35 1.14 4.77
N THR A 34 7.61 0.77 5.83
CA THR A 34 7.70 1.43 7.14
C THR A 34 9.13 1.48 7.68
N ALA A 35 9.83 0.33 7.70
CA ALA A 35 11.18 0.26 8.27
C ALA A 35 12.20 0.96 7.37
N ASN A 36 12.09 0.80 6.06
CA ASN A 36 12.96 1.44 5.09
C ASN A 36 12.84 2.96 5.13
N THR A 37 11.62 3.49 5.03
CA THR A 37 11.35 4.94 5.08
C THR A 37 11.76 5.54 6.42
N MET A 38 11.55 4.84 7.54
CA MET A 38 12.02 5.29 8.85
C MET A 38 13.55 5.37 8.89
N ALA A 39 14.25 4.35 8.41
CA ALA A 39 15.72 4.34 8.41
C ALA A 39 16.31 5.42 7.51
N MET A 40 15.77 5.61 6.30
CA MET A 40 16.18 6.67 5.38
C MET A 40 16.04 8.05 6.02
N ASN A 41 14.85 8.38 6.57
CA ASN A 41 14.61 9.70 7.17
C ASN A 41 15.38 9.95 8.49
N ARG A 42 15.80 8.90 9.20
CA ARG A 42 16.57 9.03 10.45
C ARG A 42 18.08 9.15 10.22
N ASN A 43 18.57 8.66 9.08
CA ASN A 43 20.00 8.59 8.79
C ASN A 43 20.43 9.46 7.60
N SER A 44 19.52 10.27 7.07
CA SER A 44 19.76 11.19 5.96
C SER A 44 18.86 12.41 6.05
N ARG A 45 19.31 13.54 5.49
CA ARG A 45 18.52 14.78 5.30
C ARG A 45 17.67 14.78 4.01
N ILE A 46 17.81 13.77 3.15
CA ILE A 46 17.04 13.67 1.89
C ILE A 46 15.55 13.48 2.17
N LYS A 47 14.72 14.22 1.43
CA LYS A 47 13.25 14.18 1.53
C LYS A 47 12.73 12.82 1.03
N SER A 48 12.53 11.90 1.97
CA SER A 48 12.17 10.51 1.64
C SER A 48 10.73 10.19 2.06
N VAL A 49 9.92 9.74 1.11
CA VAL A 49 8.52 9.36 1.33
C VAL A 49 8.31 7.91 0.92
N GLY A 50 7.63 7.13 1.76
CA GLY A 50 7.30 5.74 1.44
C GLY A 50 5.93 5.63 0.76
N LEU A 51 5.87 4.93 -0.37
CA LEU A 51 4.65 4.72 -1.13
C LEU A 51 4.29 3.24 -1.19
N CYS A 52 3.00 2.98 -1.27
CA CYS A 52 2.43 1.65 -1.41
C CYS A 52 1.15 1.77 -2.23
N THR A 53 0.91 0.82 -3.12
CA THR A 53 -0.26 0.76 -4.00
C THR A 53 -1.58 0.86 -3.26
N CYS A 54 -1.66 0.28 -2.06
CA CYS A 54 -2.83 0.38 -1.20
C CYS A 54 -3.12 1.81 -0.73
N SER A 55 -2.12 2.71 -0.70
CA SER A 55 -2.27 4.08 -0.18
C SER A 55 -3.12 4.97 -1.08
N SER A 56 -3.32 4.58 -2.34
CA SER A 56 -4.28 5.25 -3.24
C SER A 56 -5.75 4.97 -2.88
N ILE A 57 -6.05 3.92 -2.09
CA ILE A 57 -7.42 3.46 -1.84
C ILE A 57 -8.30 4.52 -1.14
N PRO A 58 -7.83 5.28 -0.14
CA PRO A 58 -8.62 6.35 0.48
C PRO A 58 -9.03 7.49 -0.48
N ARG A 59 -8.44 7.57 -1.68
CA ARG A 59 -8.86 8.48 -2.77
C ARG A 59 -9.65 7.77 -3.87
N ASN A 60 -9.78 6.45 -3.80
CA ASN A 60 -10.36 5.64 -4.86
C ASN A 60 -11.87 5.47 -4.63
N GLY A 61 -12.64 6.48 -5.07
CA GLY A 61 -14.10 6.45 -4.99
C GLY A 61 -14.74 5.26 -5.69
N LYS A 62 -14.14 4.76 -6.78
CA LYS A 62 -14.64 3.55 -7.48
C LYS A 62 -14.54 2.29 -6.62
N TYR A 63 -13.45 2.15 -5.89
CA TYR A 63 -13.27 1.04 -4.97
C TYR A 63 -14.22 1.17 -3.78
N LEU A 64 -14.24 2.33 -3.11
CA LEU A 64 -15.07 2.56 -1.92
C LEU A 64 -16.57 2.53 -2.24
N GLY A 65 -16.98 3.15 -3.35
CA GLY A 65 -18.36 3.12 -3.83
C GLY A 65 -18.83 1.71 -4.12
N ARG A 66 -17.98 0.85 -4.72
CA ARG A 66 -18.28 -0.57 -4.94
C ARG A 66 -18.49 -1.34 -3.63
N LEU A 67 -17.69 -1.08 -2.59
CA LEU A 67 -17.87 -1.75 -1.28
C LEU A 67 -19.24 -1.48 -0.67
N MET A 68 -19.82 -0.32 -0.98
CA MET A 68 -21.10 0.14 -0.43
C MET A 68 -22.24 0.10 -1.44
N GLY A 69 -22.01 -0.22 -2.72
CA GLY A 69 -23.02 -0.09 -3.77
C GLY A 69 -23.59 1.34 -3.90
N VAL A 70 -22.71 2.35 -3.90
CA VAL A 70 -23.05 3.77 -4.10
C VAL A 70 -22.17 4.36 -5.21
N GLU A 71 -22.57 5.51 -5.78
CA GLU A 71 -21.78 6.16 -6.81
C GLU A 71 -20.49 6.78 -6.22
N PRO A 72 -19.33 6.66 -6.89
CA PRO A 72 -18.07 7.25 -6.45
C PRO A 72 -18.16 8.75 -6.17
N GLU A 73 -18.98 9.45 -6.95
CA GLU A 73 -19.18 10.88 -6.88
C GLU A 73 -19.96 11.32 -5.65
N ASP A 74 -20.63 10.41 -4.95
CA ASP A 74 -21.37 10.74 -3.72
C ASP A 74 -20.45 10.79 -2.49
N LEU A 75 -19.23 10.26 -2.60
CA LEU A 75 -18.28 10.18 -1.50
C LEU A 75 -17.46 11.47 -1.34
N LEU A 76 -17.28 11.89 -0.10
CA LEU A 76 -16.33 12.94 0.28
C LEU A 76 -14.93 12.32 0.41
N LEU A 77 -14.06 12.65 -0.54
CA LEU A 77 -12.70 12.10 -0.66
C LEU A 77 -11.65 13.21 -0.70
N PRO A 78 -10.40 12.93 -0.29
CA PRO A 78 -9.91 11.68 0.31
C PRO A 78 -10.50 11.38 1.68
N ALA A 79 -10.74 10.10 1.95
CA ALA A 79 -11.10 9.64 3.27
C ALA A 79 -9.89 9.74 4.22
N PRO A 80 -10.03 10.28 5.44
CA PRO A 80 -8.96 10.26 6.44
C PRO A 80 -8.48 8.84 6.71
N ALA A 81 -7.17 8.63 6.64
CA ALA A 81 -6.55 7.32 6.83
C ALA A 81 -5.29 7.43 7.67
N ALA A 82 -5.06 6.43 8.53
CA ALA A 82 -3.86 6.36 9.37
C ALA A 82 -3.48 4.91 9.70
N GLY A 83 -2.24 4.73 10.12
CA GLY A 83 -1.68 3.45 10.56
C GLY A 83 -0.27 3.23 10.01
N LEU A 84 0.14 1.97 9.95
CA LEU A 84 1.42 1.57 9.37
C LEU A 84 1.21 1.09 7.93
N ASN A 85 2.25 1.12 7.09
CA ASN A 85 2.20 0.45 5.79
C ASN A 85 1.68 -0.99 5.95
N HIS A 86 0.72 -1.41 5.12
CA HIS A 86 0.05 -2.73 5.18
C HIS A 86 -0.82 -2.99 6.43
N CYS A 87 -0.82 -2.10 7.42
CA CYS A 87 -1.65 -2.15 8.62
C CYS A 87 -2.22 -0.75 8.92
N ALA A 88 -2.88 -0.18 7.92
CA ALA A 88 -3.55 1.11 8.00
C ALA A 88 -5.03 0.96 7.61
N ALA A 89 -5.84 1.90 8.10
CA ALA A 89 -7.27 1.93 7.89
C ALA A 89 -7.76 3.33 7.52
N ILE A 90 -8.92 3.37 6.88
CA ILE A 90 -9.75 4.57 6.79
C ILE A 90 -10.43 4.75 8.14
N LEU A 91 -10.32 5.95 8.71
CA LEU A 91 -10.80 6.30 10.05
C LEU A 91 -12.19 6.93 10.02
N ASP A 92 -12.51 7.67 8.97
CA ASP A 92 -13.80 8.31 8.74
C ASP A 92 -14.10 8.29 7.23
N LEU A 93 -15.37 8.20 6.87
CA LEU A 93 -15.83 8.21 5.48
C LEU A 93 -17.23 8.81 5.46
N ARG A 94 -17.41 9.85 4.66
CA ARG A 94 -18.66 10.60 4.57
C ARG A 94 -19.15 10.68 3.15
N PHE A 95 -20.45 10.86 3.01
CA PHE A 95 -21.05 11.34 1.78
C PHE A 95 -20.83 12.85 1.64
N LYS A 96 -21.02 13.38 0.43
CA LYS A 96 -20.84 14.82 0.14
C LYS A 96 -21.83 15.73 0.86
N ASP A 97 -22.98 15.21 1.27
CA ASP A 97 -23.96 15.89 2.12
C ASP A 97 -23.54 15.94 3.61
N GLY A 98 -22.47 15.24 3.98
CA GLY A 98 -21.92 15.19 5.33
C GLY A 98 -22.34 13.98 6.16
N GLU A 99 -23.25 13.13 5.66
CA GLU A 99 -23.71 11.93 6.35
C GLU A 99 -22.58 10.90 6.51
N ASP A 100 -22.61 10.15 7.62
CA ASP A 100 -21.65 9.07 7.90
C ASP A 100 -21.91 7.87 6.99
N ALA A 101 -20.90 7.42 6.26
CA ALA A 101 -20.99 6.28 5.35
C ALA A 101 -20.69 4.93 6.02
N PHE A 102 -20.13 4.92 7.25
CA PHE A 102 -19.81 3.69 7.97
C PHE A 102 -21.01 2.78 8.27
N PRO A 103 -22.22 3.29 8.57
CA PRO A 103 -23.43 2.44 8.68
C PRO A 103 -23.70 1.64 7.39
N THR A 104 -23.72 2.30 6.24
CA THR A 104 -23.89 1.67 4.92
C THR A 104 -22.79 0.65 4.64
N LEU A 105 -21.56 0.99 4.99
CA LEU A 105 -20.42 0.10 4.87
C LEU A 105 -20.59 -1.17 5.72
N ARG A 106 -20.99 -1.05 7.01
CA ARG A 106 -21.21 -2.21 7.89
C ARG A 106 -22.30 -3.15 7.37
N GLU A 107 -23.35 -2.59 6.78
CA GLU A 107 -24.45 -3.37 6.19
C GLU A 107 -23.98 -4.16 4.96
N ARG A 108 -23.19 -3.52 4.09
CA ARG A 108 -22.92 -4.04 2.73
C ARG A 108 -21.54 -4.68 2.54
N ILE A 109 -20.63 -4.55 3.50
CA ILE A 109 -19.26 -5.09 3.36
C ILE A 109 -19.25 -6.63 3.31
N GLU A 110 -18.74 -7.19 2.22
CA GLU A 110 -18.66 -8.67 2.08
C GLU A 110 -17.33 -9.22 2.59
N ASN A 111 -16.25 -8.44 2.50
CA ASN A 111 -14.92 -8.93 2.86
C ASN A 111 -14.83 -9.17 4.39
N PRO A 112 -14.50 -10.39 4.82
CA PRO A 112 -14.54 -10.74 6.24
C PRO A 112 -13.45 -10.06 7.08
N VAL A 113 -12.29 -9.73 6.50
CA VAL A 113 -11.23 -9.00 7.21
C VAL A 113 -11.62 -7.54 7.40
N GLN A 114 -12.22 -6.93 6.38
CA GLN A 114 -12.74 -5.57 6.47
C GLN A 114 -13.89 -5.47 7.49
N ARG A 115 -14.83 -6.42 7.43
CA ARG A 115 -15.90 -6.58 8.42
C ARG A 115 -15.34 -6.70 9.84
N TRP A 116 -14.34 -7.58 10.02
CA TRP A 116 -13.67 -7.76 11.31
C TRP A 116 -13.06 -6.45 11.84
N GLY A 117 -12.39 -5.66 10.98
CA GLY A 117 -11.85 -4.36 11.35
C GLY A 117 -12.94 -3.36 11.80
N LEU A 118 -14.07 -3.33 11.07
CA LEU A 118 -15.21 -2.46 11.38
C LEU A 118 -15.88 -2.83 12.71
N GLU A 119 -16.05 -4.13 12.98
CA GLU A 119 -16.72 -4.63 14.18
C GLU A 119 -15.84 -4.51 15.44
N ASN A 120 -14.53 -4.72 15.32
CA ASN A 120 -13.63 -4.75 16.48
C ASN A 120 -12.98 -3.40 16.78
N TYR A 121 -12.79 -2.55 15.76
CA TYR A 121 -12.06 -1.29 15.90
C TYR A 121 -12.81 -0.08 15.34
N GLY A 122 -13.96 -0.28 14.68
CA GLY A 122 -14.70 0.82 14.08
C GLY A 122 -13.98 1.51 12.92
N VAL A 123 -13.02 0.85 12.28
CA VAL A 123 -12.24 1.40 11.15
C VAL A 123 -12.31 0.47 9.94
N LEU A 124 -12.04 0.98 8.74
CA LEU A 124 -12.04 0.18 7.50
C LEU A 124 -10.61 -0.17 7.06
N PRO A 125 -10.17 -1.45 7.18
CA PRO A 125 -8.92 -1.93 6.59
C PRO A 125 -8.91 -1.79 5.07
N TYR A 126 -8.22 -0.78 4.53
CA TYR A 126 -8.18 -0.60 3.07
C TYR A 126 -7.19 -1.57 2.39
N CYS A 127 -6.10 -1.95 3.08
CA CYS A 127 -5.12 -2.94 2.62
C CYS A 127 -5.36 -4.30 3.30
N TRP A 128 -6.63 -4.73 3.37
CA TRP A 128 -7.13 -5.80 4.22
C TRP A 128 -6.38 -7.13 4.10
N SER A 129 -5.87 -7.49 2.91
CA SER A 129 -5.18 -8.77 2.72
C SER A 129 -3.89 -8.86 3.52
N HIS A 130 -3.24 -7.73 3.80
CA HIS A 130 -2.01 -7.71 4.59
C HIS A 130 -2.28 -7.58 6.09
N TRP A 131 -3.47 -7.13 6.52
CA TRP A 131 -3.84 -7.10 7.93
C TRP A 131 -3.76 -8.49 8.57
N THR A 132 -3.98 -9.55 7.79
CA THR A 132 -3.84 -10.92 8.29
C THR A 132 -2.43 -11.26 8.76
N GLU A 133 -1.42 -10.50 8.35
CA GLU A 133 -0.03 -10.67 8.80
C GLU A 133 0.24 -10.00 10.17
N PHE A 134 -0.65 -9.09 10.60
CA PHE A 134 -0.48 -8.30 11.83
C PHE A 134 -1.33 -8.81 12.99
N PHE A 135 -2.45 -9.47 12.71
CA PHE A 135 -3.39 -9.94 13.74
C PHE A 135 -3.44 -11.47 13.79
N PRO A 136 -2.97 -12.10 14.89
CA PRO A 136 -3.02 -13.55 15.05
C PRO A 136 -4.42 -14.16 14.90
N SER A 137 -5.47 -13.42 15.28
CA SER A 137 -6.88 -13.82 15.13
C SER A 137 -7.34 -13.98 13.67
N LEU A 138 -6.68 -13.28 12.75
CA LEU A 138 -6.90 -13.37 11.30
C LEU A 138 -5.97 -14.39 10.65
N CYS A 139 -4.83 -14.69 11.29
CA CYS A 139 -3.79 -15.58 10.77
C CYS A 139 -3.94 -17.05 11.20
N GLN A 140 -5.17 -17.54 11.38
CA GLN A 140 -5.40 -18.90 11.87
C GLN A 140 -5.42 -19.90 10.71
N LEU A 141 -4.66 -20.99 10.82
CA LEU A 141 -4.68 -22.08 9.85
C LEU A 141 -5.93 -22.93 10.03
N GLU A 142 -6.54 -23.35 8.92
CA GLU A 142 -7.63 -24.34 8.88
C GLU A 142 -7.11 -25.76 8.57
N GLU A 143 -5.82 -25.87 8.24
CA GLU A 143 -5.15 -27.12 7.89
C GLU A 143 -3.98 -27.38 8.86
N GLU A 144 -3.73 -28.66 9.11
CA GLU A 144 -2.61 -29.09 9.95
C GLU A 144 -1.25 -28.71 9.31
N TYR A 145 -0.38 -28.10 10.10
CA TYR A 145 0.98 -27.79 9.65
C TYR A 145 1.87 -29.04 9.66
N LYS A 146 2.21 -29.54 8.47
CA LYS A 146 3.06 -30.73 8.26
C LYS A 146 4.50 -30.39 7.83
N GLY A 147 5.03 -29.26 8.29
CA GLY A 147 6.39 -28.80 7.93
C GLY A 147 6.48 -27.91 6.70
N ARG A 148 5.36 -27.61 6.02
CA ARG A 148 5.29 -26.65 4.91
C ARG A 148 4.09 -25.73 5.09
N LEU A 149 4.35 -24.43 5.25
CA LEU A 149 3.31 -23.42 5.50
C LEU A 149 2.70 -22.87 4.21
N GLN A 150 3.49 -22.74 3.14
CA GLN A 150 3.07 -22.11 1.89
C GLN A 150 1.90 -22.85 1.23
N GLY A 151 0.83 -22.12 0.94
CA GLY A 151 -0.37 -22.64 0.29
C GLY A 151 -1.42 -23.25 1.23
N LEU A 152 -1.12 -23.36 2.54
CA LEU A 152 -2.10 -23.82 3.52
C LEU A 152 -3.27 -22.85 3.62
N LYS A 153 -4.47 -23.39 3.83
CA LYS A 153 -5.69 -22.62 4.06
C LYS A 153 -5.65 -21.95 5.42
N MET A 154 -6.13 -20.73 5.42
CA MET A 154 -6.32 -19.89 6.57
C MET A 154 -7.79 -19.54 6.70
N LYS A 155 -8.16 -19.05 7.88
CA LYS A 155 -9.46 -18.48 8.17
C LYS A 155 -9.94 -17.58 7.04
N TYR A 156 -11.24 -17.61 6.79
CA TYR A 156 -11.91 -16.82 5.75
C TYR A 156 -11.57 -17.26 4.32
N GLY A 157 -11.19 -18.53 4.13
CA GLY A 157 -10.86 -19.08 2.80
C GLY A 157 -9.58 -18.50 2.19
N LEU A 158 -8.77 -17.80 3.00
CA LEU A 158 -7.48 -17.27 2.57
C LEU A 158 -6.45 -18.39 2.49
N LYS A 159 -5.33 -18.12 1.83
CA LYS A 159 -4.20 -19.07 1.77
C LYS A 159 -2.91 -18.34 2.11
N VAL A 160 -2.02 -19.03 2.82
CA VAL A 160 -0.66 -18.55 3.02
C VAL A 160 -0.02 -18.38 1.64
N HIS A 161 0.61 -17.23 1.43
CA HIS A 161 1.35 -16.93 0.20
C HIS A 161 2.25 -18.11 -0.21
N ASN A 162 2.15 -18.52 -1.47
CA ASN A 162 3.02 -19.53 -2.06
C ASN A 162 3.95 -18.91 -3.12
N MET A 163 5.10 -19.54 -3.36
CA MET A 163 6.07 -19.00 -4.31
C MET A 163 5.72 -19.26 -5.79
N GLU A 164 4.61 -19.90 -6.11
CA GLU A 164 4.20 -20.17 -7.51
C GLU A 164 4.03 -18.86 -8.29
N ARG A 165 3.29 -17.90 -7.70
CA ARG A 165 3.16 -16.56 -8.30
C ARG A 165 4.49 -15.84 -8.42
N GLY A 166 5.37 -16.01 -7.43
CA GLY A 166 6.71 -15.42 -7.44
C GLY A 166 7.57 -15.97 -8.58
N ARG A 167 7.58 -17.29 -8.76
CA ARG A 167 8.32 -17.97 -9.85
C ARG A 167 7.77 -17.59 -11.22
N ALA A 168 6.45 -17.64 -11.41
CA ALA A 168 5.82 -17.21 -12.66
C ALA A 168 6.13 -15.74 -13.00
N ARG A 169 6.24 -14.87 -11.98
CA ARG A 169 6.66 -13.47 -12.17
C ARG A 169 8.12 -13.37 -12.60
N VAL A 170 9.01 -14.17 -12.02
CA VAL A 170 10.43 -14.22 -12.43
C VAL A 170 10.55 -14.70 -13.88
N GLU A 171 9.93 -15.82 -14.23
CA GLU A 171 9.93 -16.37 -15.60
C GLU A 171 9.42 -15.34 -16.62
N LYS A 172 8.35 -14.61 -16.28
CA LYS A 172 7.83 -13.52 -17.11
C LYS A 172 8.87 -12.41 -17.33
N TRP A 173 9.60 -12.02 -16.29
CA TRP A 173 10.65 -11.00 -16.41
C TRP A 173 11.86 -11.50 -17.20
N GLU A 174 12.28 -12.73 -16.98
CA GLU A 174 13.39 -13.35 -17.73
C GLU A 174 13.05 -13.40 -19.22
N SER A 175 11.84 -13.86 -19.58
CA SER A 175 11.36 -13.84 -20.96
C SER A 175 11.33 -12.42 -21.55
N LEU A 176 10.83 -11.43 -20.78
CA LEU A 176 10.80 -10.04 -21.25
C LEU A 176 12.21 -9.49 -21.51
N VAL A 177 13.15 -9.75 -20.61
CA VAL A 177 14.56 -9.33 -20.75
C VAL A 177 15.19 -10.01 -21.96
N GLU A 178 14.94 -11.30 -22.17
CA GLU A 178 15.45 -12.04 -23.32
C GLU A 178 14.94 -11.44 -24.64
N THR A 179 13.64 -11.21 -24.76
CA THR A 179 13.03 -10.56 -25.94
C THR A 179 13.60 -9.15 -26.16
N MET A 180 13.69 -8.33 -25.11
CA MET A 180 14.26 -6.98 -25.21
C MET A 180 15.74 -7.01 -25.62
N SER A 181 16.52 -7.97 -25.13
CA SER A 181 17.95 -8.11 -25.45
C SER A 181 18.20 -8.47 -26.92
N ARG A 182 17.24 -9.13 -27.57
CA ARG A 182 17.27 -9.48 -29.00
C ARG A 182 16.81 -8.34 -29.91
N GLY A 183 16.39 -7.20 -29.34
CA GLY A 183 15.84 -6.08 -30.12
C GLY A 183 14.45 -6.36 -30.69
N GLU A 184 13.79 -7.43 -30.25
CA GLU A 184 12.42 -7.75 -30.61
C GLU A 184 11.49 -6.72 -29.95
N LYS A 185 11.14 -5.67 -30.70
CA LYS A 185 10.20 -4.64 -30.26
C LYS A 185 8.80 -5.23 -30.14
N ASN A 186 8.44 -5.69 -28.96
CA ASN A 186 7.04 -5.65 -28.57
C ASN A 186 6.68 -4.18 -28.39
N GLU A 187 5.62 -3.70 -29.05
CA GLU A 187 5.02 -2.41 -28.67
C GLU A 187 4.72 -2.46 -27.18
N VAL A 188 5.50 -1.73 -26.38
CA VAL A 188 5.24 -1.58 -24.95
C VAL A 188 4.02 -0.68 -24.85
N SER A 189 2.84 -1.29 -24.92
CA SER A 189 1.59 -0.57 -24.72
C SER A 189 1.57 -0.05 -23.29
N LEU A 190 1.22 1.22 -23.11
CA LEU A 190 0.92 1.79 -21.79
C LEU A 190 -0.21 1.01 -21.09
N LYS A 191 -1.02 0.23 -21.82
CA LYS A 191 -2.00 -0.72 -21.26
C LYS A 191 -1.35 -1.86 -20.45
N ALA A 192 -0.06 -2.14 -20.66
CA ALA A 192 0.71 -3.15 -19.92
C ALA A 192 1.27 -2.62 -18.59
N VAL A 193 1.27 -1.30 -18.38
CA VAL A 193 1.66 -0.68 -17.11
C VAL A 193 0.47 -0.81 -16.14
N PRO A 194 0.67 -1.30 -14.90
CA PRO A 194 -0.40 -1.34 -13.91
C PRO A 194 -1.01 0.06 -13.74
N ALA A 195 -2.32 0.16 -13.90
CA ALA A 195 -3.04 1.44 -13.85
C ALA A 195 -2.97 2.16 -12.47
N SER A 196 -2.38 1.54 -11.44
CA SER A 196 -2.38 2.05 -10.06
C SER A 196 -1.01 2.53 -9.57
N GLU A 197 0.06 1.72 -9.67
CA GLU A 197 1.34 2.03 -9.02
C GLU A 197 2.10 3.19 -9.67
N GLY A 198 2.20 3.20 -11.00
CA GLY A 198 2.92 4.24 -11.73
C GLY A 198 2.20 5.60 -11.71
N VAL A 199 0.88 5.60 -11.50
CA VAL A 199 0.07 6.82 -11.57
C VAL A 199 0.22 7.67 -10.31
N GLU A 200 0.23 7.06 -9.12
CA GLU A 200 0.25 7.82 -7.86
C GLU A 200 1.54 8.64 -7.69
N VAL A 201 2.70 8.06 -7.98
CA VAL A 201 3.98 8.79 -7.87
C VAL A 201 4.06 9.93 -8.89
N VAL A 202 3.54 9.74 -10.10
CA VAL A 202 3.48 10.79 -11.12
C VAL A 202 2.56 11.91 -10.69
N GLU A 203 1.36 11.59 -10.17
CA GLU A 203 0.44 12.59 -9.60
C GLU A 203 1.08 13.40 -8.47
N ILE A 204 1.84 12.75 -7.59
CA ILE A 204 2.55 13.43 -6.49
C ILE A 204 3.63 14.35 -7.05
N VAL A 205 4.46 13.87 -7.98
CA VAL A 205 5.52 14.67 -8.60
C VAL A 205 4.94 15.90 -9.30
N GLU A 206 3.90 15.70 -10.11
CA GLU A 206 3.17 16.80 -10.74
C GLU A 206 2.56 17.76 -9.71
N GLY A 207 1.96 17.24 -8.64
CA GLY A 207 1.39 18.03 -7.56
C GLY A 207 2.40 18.90 -6.84
N ILE A 208 3.64 18.41 -6.69
CA ILE A 208 4.78 19.16 -6.13
C ILE A 208 5.24 20.25 -7.11
N LEU A 209 5.39 19.93 -8.40
CA LEU A 209 5.85 20.86 -9.43
C LEU A 209 4.86 22.01 -9.65
N ASP A 210 3.58 21.70 -9.73
CA ASP A 210 2.51 22.67 -10.00
C ASP A 210 1.93 23.29 -8.71
N ASN A 211 2.40 22.88 -7.53
CA ASN A 211 1.89 23.33 -6.23
C ASN A 211 0.36 23.16 -6.09
N ARG A 212 -0.20 22.03 -6.56
CA ARG A 212 -1.66 21.78 -6.60
C ARG A 212 -2.32 21.61 -5.23
N LYS A 213 -1.52 21.48 -4.16
CA LYS A 213 -1.98 21.15 -2.80
C LYS A 213 -2.87 19.89 -2.75
N ALA A 214 -2.58 18.92 -3.62
CA ALA A 214 -3.27 17.64 -3.63
C ALA A 214 -2.97 16.86 -2.34
N ILE A 215 -3.98 16.18 -1.81
CA ILE A 215 -3.85 15.36 -0.60
C ILE A 215 -3.61 13.92 -1.03
N HIS A 216 -2.54 13.31 -0.54
CA HIS A 216 -2.18 11.91 -0.77
C HIS A 216 -1.92 11.20 0.55
N VAL A 217 -2.20 9.89 0.62
CA VAL A 217 -1.84 9.06 1.76
C VAL A 217 -0.45 8.49 1.51
N VAL A 218 0.48 8.78 2.41
CA VAL A 218 1.90 8.42 2.24
C VAL A 218 2.49 7.97 3.58
N ASN A 219 3.61 7.24 3.53
CA ASN A 219 4.36 6.87 4.73
C ASN A 219 5.42 7.93 5.01
N VAL A 220 5.33 8.56 6.17
CA VAL A 220 6.26 9.58 6.68
C VAL A 220 6.56 9.35 8.15
N LEU A 221 7.60 10.00 8.69
CA LEU A 221 7.84 9.99 10.13
C LEU A 221 6.66 10.64 10.87
N ASN A 222 6.15 9.97 11.89
CA ASN A 222 5.14 10.56 12.76
C ASN A 222 5.76 11.71 13.57
N ARG A 223 5.24 12.93 13.37
CA ARG A 223 5.62 14.16 14.10
C ARG A 223 4.43 14.74 14.87
N GLY A 224 3.60 13.86 15.43
CA GLY A 224 2.37 14.23 16.16
C GLY A 224 1.10 14.18 15.30
N ALA A 225 1.17 13.66 14.07
CA ALA A 225 -0.02 13.46 13.23
C ALA A 225 -0.90 12.31 13.74
N ILE A 226 -0.29 11.31 14.37
CA ILE A 226 -0.97 10.26 15.10
C ILE A 226 -0.52 10.39 16.54
N GLU A 227 -1.45 10.64 17.45
CA GLU A 227 -1.16 10.66 18.88
C GLU A 227 -0.72 9.27 19.32
N THR A 228 0.47 9.19 19.90
CA THR A 228 0.92 7.99 20.62
C THR A 228 0.72 8.29 22.09
N SER A 229 -0.29 7.68 22.71
CA SER A 229 -0.45 7.69 24.16
C SER A 229 0.83 7.13 24.78
N SER A 230 1.59 8.01 25.45
CA SER A 230 2.75 7.70 26.29
C SER A 230 2.33 7.36 27.71
#